data_AF-A0A1L5YBJ7-F1
#
_entry.id   AF-A0A1L5YBJ7-F1
#
_cell.length_a   1.000
_cell.length_b   1.000
_cell.length_c   1.000
_cell.angle_alpha   90.00
_cell.angle_beta   90.00
_cell.angle_gamma   90.00
#
_symmetry.space_group_name_H-M   'P 1'
#
loop_
_entity.id
_entity.type
_entity.pdbx_description
1 polymer ?
#
loop_
_entity_poly.entity_id
_entity_poly.type
_entity_poly.pdbx_seq_one_letter_code
_entity_poly.pdbx_strand_id
1 'polypeptide(L)'
;MVMSIKSWNFVILESWFNRLKVGLERLMVMNVFILIVGSLYFLIAITLHFQHFDSPLNLFQKLWEPLFAPSINLLFIGIVANFGIKKWQRQFNNL
;
A
#
# COMPACT_ATOMS: atom_id res chain seq x y z
N MET A 1 -36.06 19.49 19.07
CA MET A 1 -35.09 20.31 18.30
C MET A 1 -33.64 19.79 18.30
N VAL A 2 -33.31 18.66 18.96
CA VAL A 2 -31.92 18.12 19.05
C VAL A 2 -31.61 17.04 17.99
N MET A 3 -32.62 16.44 17.35
CA MET A 3 -32.44 15.34 16.39
C MET A 3 -31.78 15.76 15.06
N SER A 4 -31.79 17.05 14.71
CA SER A 4 -31.22 17.54 13.46
C SER A 4 -29.69 17.48 13.47
N ILE A 5 -29.03 17.86 14.57
CA ILE A 5 -27.57 18.08 14.60
C ILE A 5 -26.77 16.77 14.39
N LYS A 6 -27.28 15.63 14.89
CA LYS A 6 -26.59 14.34 14.79
C LYS A 6 -26.56 13.78 13.36
N SER A 7 -27.61 14.02 12.58
CA SER A 7 -27.72 13.51 11.20
C SER A 7 -26.76 14.20 10.22
N TRP A 8 -26.58 15.52 10.37
CA TRP A 8 -25.67 16.29 9.52
C TRP A 8 -24.20 15.92 9.76
N ASN A 9 -23.82 15.68 11.01
CA ASN A 9 -22.46 15.25 11.34
C ASN A 9 -22.14 13.87 10.72
N PHE A 10 -23.12 12.96 10.66
CA PHE A 10 -22.93 11.62 10.11
C PHE A 10 -22.69 11.65 8.58
N VAL A 11 -23.47 12.43 7.84
CA VAL A 11 -23.34 12.57 6.38
C VAL A 11 -22.02 13.24 5.99
N ILE A 12 -21.61 14.27 6.74
CA ILE A 12 -20.33 14.97 6.49
C ILE A 12 -19.16 14.02 6.76
N LEU A 13 -19.22 13.25 7.85
CA LEU A 13 -18.18 12.28 8.21
C LEU A 13 -18.02 11.21 7.11
N GLU A 14 -19.12 10.58 6.67
CA GLU A 14 -19.07 9.56 5.61
C GLU A 14 -18.46 10.12 4.31
N SER A 15 -18.81 11.35 3.93
CA SER A 15 -18.25 11.97 2.73
C SER A 15 -16.73 12.16 2.82
N TRP A 16 -16.21 12.49 4.00
CA TRP A 16 -14.78 12.66 4.23
C TRP A 16 -14.06 11.32 4.31
N PHE A 17 -14.65 10.32 4.97
CA PHE A 17 -14.14 8.95 5.00
C PHE A 17 -14.06 8.34 3.61
N ASN A 18 -15.07 8.53 2.77
CA ASN A 18 -15.05 8.03 1.39
C ASN A 18 -13.95 8.69 0.56
N ARG A 19 -13.74 10.00 0.71
CA ARG A 19 -12.61 10.70 0.06
C ARG A 19 -11.26 10.20 0.55
N LEU A 20 -11.10 9.97 1.85
CA LEU A 20 -9.89 9.39 2.41
C LEU A 20 -9.64 7.98 1.91
N LYS A 21 -10.67 7.14 1.87
CA LYS A 21 -10.58 5.76 1.38
C LYS A 21 -10.07 5.73 -0.06
N VAL A 22 -10.64 6.55 -0.94
CA VAL A 22 -10.19 6.67 -2.34
C VAL A 22 -8.75 7.17 -2.43
N GLY A 23 -8.37 8.14 -1.58
CA GLY A 23 -6.98 8.62 -1.49
C GLY A 23 -6.00 7.52 -1.05
N LEU A 24 -6.37 6.76 -0.03
CA LEU A 24 -5.56 5.66 0.51
C LEU A 24 -5.41 4.52 -0.50
N GLU A 25 -6.49 4.16 -1.18
CA GLU A 25 -6.49 3.16 -2.25
C GLU A 25 -5.55 3.58 -3.39
N ARG A 26 -5.60 4.86 -3.82
CA ARG A 26 -4.70 5.39 -4.85
C ARG A 26 -3.24 5.38 -4.40
N LEU A 27 -2.95 5.79 -3.16
CA LEU A 27 -1.59 5.74 -2.58
C LEU A 27 -1.07 4.30 -2.53
N MET A 28 -1.90 3.34 -2.12
CA MET A 28 -1.53 1.92 -2.09
C MET A 28 -1.20 1.40 -3.50
N VAL A 29 -2.03 1.71 -4.49
CA VAL A 29 -1.79 1.28 -5.88
C VAL A 29 -0.48 1.88 -6.40
N MET A 30 -0.26 3.18 -6.17
CA MET A 30 0.99 3.86 -6.57
C MET A 30 2.22 3.23 -5.90
N ASN A 31 2.11 2.85 -4.62
CA ASN A 31 3.15 2.14 -3.89
C ASN A 31 3.48 0.77 -4.52
N VAL A 32 2.46 -0.01 -4.91
CA VAL A 32 2.66 -1.28 -5.63
C VAL A 32 3.36 -1.06 -6.98
N PHE A 33 2.97 -0.03 -7.73
CA PHE A 33 3.60 0.29 -9.02
C PHE A 33 5.10 0.58 -8.86
N ILE A 34 5.50 1.35 -7.86
CA ILE A 34 6.91 1.65 -7.58
C ILE A 34 7.70 0.36 -7.31
N LEU A 35 7.13 -0.55 -6.51
CA LEU A 35 7.74 -1.85 -6.21
C LEU A 35 7.91 -2.72 -7.46
N ILE A 36 6.90 -2.76 -8.34
CA ILE A 36 6.96 -3.53 -9.59
C ILE A 36 8.02 -2.96 -10.54
N VAL A 37 8.01 -1.64 -10.77
CA VAL A 37 8.99 -0.97 -11.64
C VAL A 37 10.40 -1.15 -11.10
N GLY A 38 10.58 -0.97 -9.79
CA GLY A 38 11.84 -1.20 -9.12
C GLY A 38 12.32 -2.65 -9.21
N SER A 39 11.41 -3.62 -9.11
CA SER A 39 11.71 -5.04 -9.30
C SER A 39 12.12 -5.35 -10.74
N LEU A 40 11.45 -4.79 -11.74
CA LEU A 40 11.86 -4.92 -13.15
C LEU A 40 13.26 -4.32 -13.38
N TYR A 41 13.51 -3.12 -12.86
CA TYR A 41 14.81 -2.47 -12.94
C TYR A 41 15.90 -3.30 -12.28
N PHE A 42 15.62 -3.91 -11.12
CA PHE A 42 16.53 -4.83 -10.44
C PHE A 42 16.86 -6.06 -11.28
N LEU A 43 15.87 -6.64 -11.94
CA LEU A 43 16.03 -7.84 -12.77
C LEU A 43 16.93 -7.55 -14.00
N ILE A 44 16.76 -6.38 -14.59
CA ILE A 44 17.63 -5.87 -15.66
C ILE A 44 19.04 -5.59 -15.11
N ALA A 45 19.15 -4.94 -13.95
CA ALA A 45 20.42 -4.62 -13.30
C ALA A 45 21.21 -5.89 -12.93
N ILE A 46 20.56 -6.95 -12.43
CA ILE A 46 21.20 -8.24 -12.16
C ILE A 46 21.75 -8.85 -13.45
N THR A 47 20.97 -8.81 -14.54
CA THR A 47 21.39 -9.35 -15.84
C THR A 47 22.64 -8.64 -16.37
N LEU A 48 22.73 -7.32 -16.15
CA LEU A 48 23.90 -6.52 -16.49
C LEU A 48 25.08 -6.72 -15.52
N HIS A 49 24.80 -6.97 -14.24
CA HIS A 49 25.81 -7.19 -13.20
C HIS A 49 26.66 -8.45 -13.44
N PHE A 50 26.11 -9.48 -14.09
CA PHE A 50 26.91 -10.63 -14.53
C PHE A 50 28.12 -10.24 -15.40
N GLN A 51 28.12 -9.04 -16.00
CA GLN A 51 29.23 -8.48 -16.78
C GLN A 51 30.25 -7.63 -15.97
N HIS A 52 30.28 -7.76 -14.63
CA HIS A 52 31.27 -7.13 -13.74
C HIS A 52 31.17 -5.59 -13.59
N PHE A 53 29.99 -5.01 -13.83
CA PHE A 53 29.71 -3.62 -13.48
C PHE A 53 28.90 -3.53 -12.18
N ASP A 54 29.57 -3.22 -11.07
CA ASP A 54 28.97 -3.10 -9.72
C ASP A 54 28.10 -1.82 -9.54
N SER A 55 28.16 -0.89 -10.49
CA SER A 55 27.54 0.45 -10.37
C SER A 55 26.00 0.43 -10.29
N PRO A 56 25.25 -0.37 -11.09
CA PRO A 56 23.79 -0.37 -11.05
C PRO A 56 23.22 -1.03 -9.77
N LEU A 57 23.92 -2.01 -9.23
CA LEU A 57 23.50 -2.78 -8.05
C LEU A 57 23.60 -1.94 -6.78
N ASN A 58 24.66 -1.14 -6.66
CA ASN A 58 24.87 -0.24 -5.52
C ASN A 58 23.83 0.88 -5.49
N LEU A 59 23.43 1.40 -6.67
CA LEU A 59 22.34 2.38 -6.78
C LEU A 59 21.00 1.77 -6.35
N PHE A 60 20.75 0.52 -6.71
CA PHE A 60 19.56 -0.21 -6.27
C PHE A 60 19.57 -0.47 -4.76
N GLN A 61 20.68 -0.94 -4.18
CA GLN A 61 20.80 -1.13 -2.74
C GLN A 61 20.57 0.17 -1.96
N LYS A 62 21.11 1.30 -2.46
CA LYS A 62 20.90 2.62 -1.86
C LYS A 62 19.47 3.14 -1.99
N LEU A 63 18.76 2.79 -3.07
CA LEU A 63 17.34 3.09 -3.24
C LEU A 63 16.45 2.10 -2.47
N TRP A 64 16.93 0.89 -2.21
CA TRP A 64 16.19 -0.19 -1.54
C TRP A 64 15.78 0.18 -0.12
N GLU A 65 16.73 0.65 0.69
CA GLU A 65 16.50 1.03 2.08
C GLU A 65 15.44 2.14 2.25
N PRO A 66 15.50 3.29 1.55
CA PRO A 66 14.55 4.38 1.75
C PRO A 66 13.23 4.23 0.98
N LEU A 67 13.18 3.49 -0.13
CA LEU A 67 11.95 3.37 -0.95
C LEU A 67 11.25 2.03 -0.77
N PHE A 68 11.97 0.91 -0.83
CA PHE A 68 11.32 -0.40 -0.93
C PHE A 68 10.93 -0.94 0.44
N ALA A 69 11.80 -0.85 1.45
CA ALA A 69 11.48 -1.27 2.81
C ALA A 69 10.21 -0.61 3.38
N PRO A 70 10.03 0.73 3.36
CA PRO A 70 8.81 1.34 3.83
C PRO A 70 7.59 0.98 2.96
N SER A 71 7.77 0.87 1.64
CA SER A 71 6.70 0.50 0.72
C SER A 71 6.17 -0.91 0.99
N ILE A 72 7.05 -1.88 1.24
CA ILE A 72 6.69 -3.27 1.55
C ILE A 72 5.93 -3.33 2.88
N ASN A 73 6.38 -2.61 3.91
CA ASN A 73 5.68 -2.55 5.19
C ASN A 73 4.26 -2.00 5.06
N LEU A 74 4.07 -0.95 4.27
CA LEU A 74 2.74 -0.40 3.98
C LEU A 74 1.83 -1.42 3.27
N LEU A 75 2.37 -2.17 2.31
CA LEU A 75 1.62 -3.26 1.67
C LEU A 75 1.24 -4.36 2.67
N PHE A 76 2.19 -4.76 3.50
CA PHE A 76 1.98 -5.79 4.50
C PHE A 76 0.87 -5.41 5.47
N ILE A 77 0.87 -4.17 5.97
CA ILE A 77 -0.19 -3.65 6.84
C ILE A 77 -1.54 -3.72 6.12
N GLY A 78 -1.62 -3.30 4.85
CA GLY A 78 -2.86 -3.36 4.06
C GLY A 78 -3.37 -4.79 3.87
N ILE A 79 -2.47 -5.73 3.56
CA ILE A 79 -2.80 -7.15 3.39
C ILE A 79 -3.28 -7.75 4.70
N VAL A 80 -2.55 -7.52 5.81
CA VAL A 80 -2.89 -8.04 7.13
C VAL A 80 -4.23 -7.48 7.62
N ALA A 81 -4.47 -6.19 7.43
CA ALA A 81 -5.75 -5.57 7.77
C ALA A 81 -6.91 -6.20 6.98
N ASN A 82 -6.77 -6.33 5.66
CA ASN A 82 -7.79 -6.95 4.81
C ASN A 82 -8.02 -8.43 5.17
N PHE A 83 -6.95 -9.16 5.46
CA PHE A 83 -7.01 -10.55 5.87
C PHE A 83 -7.71 -10.72 7.23
N GLY A 84 -7.39 -9.86 8.20
CA GLY A 84 -8.03 -9.84 9.51
C GLY A 84 -9.54 -9.59 9.42
N ILE A 85 -9.94 -8.60 8.63
CA ILE A 85 -11.35 -8.27 8.38
C ILE A 85 -12.07 -9.43 7.70
N LYS A 86 -11.50 -9.98 6.62
CA LYS A 86 -12.10 -11.12 5.91
C LYS A 86 -12.22 -12.36 6.79
N LYS A 87 -11.23 -12.61 7.66
CA LYS A 87 -11.25 -13.74 8.60
C LYS A 87 -12.38 -13.58 9.62
N TRP A 88 -12.55 -12.39 10.19
CA TRP A 88 -13.65 -12.06 11.10
C TRP A 88 -15.01 -12.19 10.43
N GLN A 89 -15.15 -11.64 9.22
CA GLN A 89 -16.38 -11.72 8.44
C GLN A 89 -16.76 -13.17 8.15
N ARG A 90 -15.79 -14.01 7.79
CA ARG A 90 -16.01 -15.44 7.52
C ARG A 90 -16.41 -16.23 8.76
N GLN A 91 -15.95 -15.83 9.95
CA GLN A 91 -16.38 -16.46 11.20
C GLN A 91 -17.83 -16.10 11.55
N PHE A 92 -18.22 -14.84 11.41
CA PHE A 92 -19.62 -14.42 11.62
C PHE A 92 -20.58 -15.02 10.60
N ASN A 93 -20.15 -15.17 9.34
CA ASN A 93 -21.00 -15.67 8.27
C ASN A 93 -21.16 -17.20 8.27
N ASN A 94 -20.46 -17.90 9.17
CA ASN A 94 -20.53 -19.35 9.38
C ASN A 94 -21.29 -19.73 10.67
N LEU A 95 -21.88 -18.73 11.35
CA LEU A 95 -22.80 -18.86 12.49
C LEU A 95 -24.22 -18.45 12.03
#